data_AF-A0A0F9Q077-F1
#
_entry.id   AF-A0A0F9Q077-F1
#
_cell.length_a   1.000
_cell.length_b   1.000
_cell.length_c   1.000
_cell.angle_alpha   90.00
_cell.angle_beta   90.00
_cell.angle_gamma   90.00
#
_symmetry.space_group_name_H-M   'P 1'
#
loop_
_entity.id
_entity.type
_entity.pdbx_description
1 polymer ?
#
loop_
_entity_poly.entity_id
_entity_poly.type
_entity_poly.pdbx_seq_one_letter_code
_entity_poly.pdbx_strand_id
1 'polypeptide(L)'
;MLILNGKTPQYITSLLLPNSKAPTGRRAWGIDLETVWLPFLTATNTMGDTAIPYDALGCPIRLAYDKDGSVKFSKSGRPVTRIAKPIADSVNTIRQNFVAGIQQYTEDVVKLKQEEFAKQVELMQTAGKPIIAHDKTELDKAIQLQLDEAMRVAEEEHATTVPEEEEHATTVPESELVSVS
;
A
#
# COMPACT_ATOMS: atom_id res chain seq x y z
N MET A 1 -31.48 -40.32 3.08
CA MET A 1 -32.06 -38.95 3.11
C MET A 1 -31.36 -38.18 4.22
N LEU A 2 -30.37 -37.37 3.88
CA LEU A 2 -29.64 -36.49 4.82
C LEU A 2 -29.83 -35.06 4.31
N ILE A 3 -30.61 -34.28 5.05
CA ILE A 3 -30.92 -32.88 4.75
C ILE A 3 -29.78 -32.04 5.33
N LEU A 4 -28.86 -31.55 4.49
CA LEU A 4 -27.98 -30.45 4.85
C LEU A 4 -28.75 -29.15 4.68
N ASN A 5 -29.38 -28.69 5.77
CA ASN A 5 -29.82 -27.31 5.91
C ASN A 5 -28.58 -26.40 5.87
N GLY A 6 -28.11 -26.05 4.68
CA GLY A 6 -26.91 -25.25 4.45
C GLY A 6 -27.10 -23.79 4.86
N LYS A 7 -27.20 -23.51 6.16
CA LYS A 7 -27.05 -22.15 6.68
C LYS A 7 -25.58 -21.76 6.54
N THR A 8 -25.33 -20.59 5.94
CA THR A 8 -24.00 -19.98 5.91
C THR A 8 -23.38 -20.03 7.31
N PRO A 9 -22.14 -20.51 7.48
CA PRO A 9 -21.50 -20.55 8.78
C PRO A 9 -21.56 -19.17 9.44
N GLN A 10 -21.91 -19.12 10.73
CA GLN A 10 -22.18 -17.86 11.41
C GLN A 10 -21.02 -16.85 11.30
N TYR A 11 -19.78 -17.35 11.32
CA TYR A 11 -18.60 -16.50 11.17
C TYR A 11 -18.54 -15.82 9.79
N ILE A 12 -18.97 -16.47 8.70
CA ILE A 12 -19.06 -15.85 7.37
C ILE A 12 -20.17 -14.80 7.37
N THR A 13 -21.34 -15.13 7.92
CA THR A 13 -22.46 -14.19 8.02
C THR A 13 -22.05 -12.90 8.73
N SER A 14 -21.28 -13.01 9.83
CA SER A 14 -20.77 -11.85 10.57
C SER A 14 -19.77 -10.99 9.78
N LEU A 15 -19.03 -11.55 8.82
CA LEU A 15 -18.08 -10.80 7.98
C LEU A 15 -18.77 -9.98 6.89
N LEU A 16 -20.01 -10.33 6.51
CA LEU A 16 -20.74 -9.69 5.41
C LEU A 16 -21.63 -8.52 5.87
N LEU A 17 -21.72 -8.27 7.18
CA LEU A 17 -22.54 -7.20 7.75
C LEU A 17 -21.75 -5.89 7.88
N PRO A 18 -22.34 -4.72 7.56
CA PRO A 18 -21.68 -3.44 7.69
C PRO A 18 -21.36 -3.11 9.16
N ASN A 19 -20.18 -2.52 9.40
CA ASN A 19 -19.77 -2.02 10.71
C ASN A 19 -19.53 -0.51 10.65
N SER A 20 -20.19 0.24 11.54
CA SER A 20 -20.21 1.71 11.54
C SER A 20 -19.06 2.37 12.30
N LYS A 21 -18.19 1.60 12.98
CA LYS A 21 -17.08 2.16 13.76
C LYS A 21 -15.80 2.18 12.94
N ALA A 22 -15.37 3.37 12.54
CA ALA A 22 -14.08 3.57 11.90
C ALA A 22 -12.94 3.53 12.94
N PRO A 23 -11.99 2.60 12.83
CA PRO A 23 -10.83 2.61 13.71
C PRO A 23 -9.86 3.72 13.35
N THR A 24 -9.35 4.44 14.36
CA THR A 24 -8.50 5.63 14.21
C THR A 24 -7.03 5.38 14.56
N GLY A 25 -6.68 4.21 15.12
CA GLY A 25 -5.33 3.91 15.62
C GLY A 25 -4.38 3.29 14.58
N ARG A 26 -3.19 2.91 15.06
CA ARG A 26 -2.22 2.15 14.25
C ARG A 26 -2.87 0.84 13.82
N ARG A 27 -2.77 0.50 12.53
CA ARG A 27 -3.38 -0.73 11.99
C ARG A 27 -2.34 -1.83 11.78
N ALA A 28 -2.73 -3.06 12.10
CA ALA A 28 -2.03 -4.29 11.72
C ALA A 28 -2.98 -5.09 10.82
N TRP A 29 -2.57 -5.34 9.58
CA TRP A 29 -3.41 -5.99 8.56
C TRP A 29 -4.79 -5.31 8.40
N GLY A 30 -4.79 -3.97 8.34
CA GLY A 30 -6.01 -3.16 8.15
C GLY A 30 -6.94 -3.08 9.37
N ILE A 31 -6.66 -3.84 10.42
CA ILE A 31 -7.43 -3.87 11.68
C ILE A 31 -6.71 -3.04 12.74
N ASP A 32 -7.48 -2.37 13.59
CA ASP A 32 -6.97 -1.53 14.66
C ASP A 32 -6.15 -2.31 15.69
N LEU A 33 -4.97 -1.79 16.02
CA LEU A 33 -4.11 -2.40 17.02
C LEU A 33 -4.70 -2.28 18.41
N GLU A 34 -5.10 -1.08 18.81
CA GLU A 34 -5.40 -0.77 20.22
C GLU A 34 -6.76 -1.28 20.68
N THR A 35 -7.77 -1.17 19.83
CA THR A 35 -9.16 -1.48 20.17
C THR A 35 -9.59 -2.89 19.77
N VAL A 36 -8.84 -3.55 18.88
CA VAL A 36 -9.19 -4.90 18.39
C VAL A 36 -8.08 -5.90 18.70
N TRP A 37 -6.87 -5.69 18.17
CA TRP A 37 -5.81 -6.68 18.34
C TRP A 37 -5.34 -6.84 19.78
N LEU A 38 -5.06 -5.74 20.50
CA LEU A 38 -4.55 -5.84 21.86
C LEU A 38 -5.55 -6.50 22.82
N PRO A 39 -6.85 -6.14 22.86
CA PRO A 39 -7.82 -6.84 23.69
C PRO A 39 -7.93 -8.33 23.32
N PHE A 40 -7.97 -8.65 22.02
CA PHE A 40 -8.05 -10.03 21.55
C PHE A 40 -6.82 -10.85 21.99
N LEU A 41 -5.62 -10.35 21.70
CA LEU A 41 -4.37 -11.04 22.04
C LEU A 41 -4.15 -11.12 23.55
N THR A 42 -4.60 -10.12 24.31
CA THR A 42 -4.58 -10.17 25.78
C THR A 42 -5.54 -11.24 26.29
N ALA A 43 -6.74 -11.36 25.69
CA ALA A 43 -7.69 -12.42 26.04
C ALA A 43 -7.14 -13.81 25.74
N THR A 44 -6.57 -14.05 24.54
CA THR A 44 -5.96 -15.35 24.20
C THR A 44 -4.76 -15.68 25.08
N ASN A 45 -3.97 -14.67 25.49
CA ASN A 45 -2.86 -14.87 26.43
C ASN A 45 -3.38 -15.21 27.84
N THR A 46 -4.50 -14.61 28.26
CA THR A 46 -5.15 -14.88 29.55
C THR A 46 -5.74 -16.28 29.60
N MET A 47 -6.31 -16.76 28.49
CA MET A 47 -6.83 -18.13 28.36
C MET A 47 -5.73 -19.20 28.22
N GLY A 48 -4.47 -18.79 28.01
CA GLY A 48 -3.35 -19.70 27.80
C GLY A 48 -3.23 -20.25 26.37
N ASP A 49 -4.04 -19.76 25.42
CA ASP A 49 -4.01 -20.15 24.01
C ASP A 49 -2.81 -19.57 23.26
N THR A 50 -2.27 -18.46 23.78
CA THR A 50 -1.06 -17.82 23.27
C THR A 50 -0.10 -17.54 24.43
N ALA A 51 1.18 -17.34 24.10
CA ALA A 51 2.23 -17.00 25.06
C ALA A 51 2.98 -15.73 24.61
N ILE A 52 2.23 -14.65 24.34
CA ILE A 52 2.80 -13.38 23.93
C ILE A 52 3.45 -12.72 25.15
N PRO A 53 4.73 -12.29 25.05
CA PRO A 53 5.42 -11.62 26.15
C PRO A 53 4.67 -10.39 26.67
N TYR A 54 4.63 -10.21 27.99
CA TYR A 54 3.93 -9.08 28.63
C TYR A 54 4.49 -7.72 28.21
N ASP A 55 5.80 -7.62 27.96
CA ASP A 55 6.41 -6.39 27.44
C ASP A 55 5.91 -6.06 26.02
N ALA A 56 5.57 -7.07 25.20
CA ALA A 56 4.99 -6.84 23.88
C ALA A 56 3.56 -6.34 23.99
N LEU A 57 2.75 -6.92 24.89
CA LEU A 57 1.38 -6.48 25.13
C LEU A 57 1.32 -5.08 25.79
N GLY A 58 2.22 -4.80 26.74
CA GLY A 58 2.31 -3.51 27.43
C GLY A 58 2.98 -2.40 26.61
N CYS A 59 3.87 -2.75 25.68
CA CYS A 59 4.51 -1.82 24.75
C CYS A 59 4.41 -2.34 23.30
N PRO A 60 3.22 -2.19 22.69
CA PRO A 60 2.90 -2.82 21.42
C PRO A 60 3.45 -2.06 20.20
N ILE A 61 3.77 -0.78 20.37
CA ILE A 61 4.43 0.06 19.36
C ILE A 61 5.81 0.44 19.90
N ARG A 62 6.86 0.08 19.15
CA ARG A 62 8.25 0.24 19.53
C ARG A 62 9.03 1.00 18.47
N LEU A 63 10.15 1.61 18.87
CA LEU A 63 11.12 2.13 17.92
C LEU A 63 11.70 0.98 17.09
N ALA A 64 11.87 1.24 15.80
CA ALA A 64 12.64 0.37 14.93
C ALA A 64 14.12 0.69 15.09
N TYR A 65 14.93 -0.35 15.04
CA TYR A 65 16.38 -0.26 15.11
C TYR A 65 17.00 -0.85 13.84
N ASP A 66 18.13 -0.31 13.43
CA ASP A 66 18.98 -0.90 12.39
C ASP A 66 19.90 -1.98 13.01
N LYS A 67 20.64 -2.71 12.15
CA LYS A 67 21.43 -3.87 12.59
C LYS A 67 22.56 -3.50 13.56
N ASP A 68 23.00 -2.26 13.54
CA ASP A 68 24.01 -1.66 14.41
C ASP A 68 23.42 -1.20 15.76
N GLY A 69 22.10 -1.35 15.98
CA GLY A 69 21.42 -0.93 17.20
C GLY A 69 21.05 0.55 17.24
N SER A 70 21.29 1.31 16.18
CA SER A 70 20.85 2.71 16.08
C SER A 70 19.34 2.80 15.82
N VAL A 71 18.71 3.89 16.29
CA VAL A 71 17.28 4.13 16.01
C VAL A 71 17.11 4.43 14.53
N LYS A 72 16.18 3.72 13.88
CA LYS A 72 15.89 3.90 12.46
C LYS A 72 15.09 5.17 12.22
N PHE A 73 15.53 5.99 11.27
CA PHE A 73 14.81 7.18 10.81
C PHE A 73 14.22 6.98 9.40
N SER A 74 13.11 7.66 9.11
CA SER A 74 12.53 7.74 7.76
C SER A 74 13.36 8.66 6.87
N LYS A 75 13.10 8.65 5.55
CA LYS A 75 13.69 9.62 4.61
C LYS A 75 13.40 11.08 4.98
N SER A 76 12.32 11.32 5.72
CA SER A 76 11.92 12.64 6.24
C SER A 76 12.51 12.97 7.63
N GLY A 77 13.43 12.14 8.15
CA GLY A 77 14.09 12.38 9.44
C GLY A 77 13.23 12.10 10.67
N ARG A 78 12.11 11.38 10.54
CA ARG A 78 11.26 11.00 11.69
C ARG A 78 11.62 9.60 12.19
N PRO A 79 11.67 9.35 13.52
CA PRO A 79 11.88 8.00 14.05
C PRO A 79 10.82 7.03 13.53
N VAL A 80 11.25 5.84 13.11
CA VAL A 80 10.34 4.81 12.61
C VAL A 80 9.83 4.00 13.79
N THR A 81 8.51 3.93 13.92
CA THR A 81 7.84 3.03 14.88
C THR A 81 7.26 1.80 14.18
N ARG A 82 7.32 0.65 14.86
CA ARG A 82 6.80 -0.63 14.39
C ARG A 82 6.03 -1.34 15.50
N ILE A 83 5.16 -2.26 15.09
CA ILE A 83 4.48 -3.15 16.02
C ILE A 83 5.52 -4.11 16.60
N ALA A 84 5.42 -4.42 17.89
CA ALA A 84 6.28 -5.37 18.56
C ALA A 84 6.26 -6.72 17.83
N LYS A 85 7.45 -7.29 17.57
CA LYS A 85 7.59 -8.49 16.74
C LYS A 85 6.69 -9.66 17.19
N PRO A 86 6.57 -10.00 18.48
CA PRO A 86 5.66 -11.06 18.92
C PRO A 86 4.20 -10.84 18.51
N ILE A 87 3.70 -9.60 18.64
CA ILE A 87 2.34 -9.25 18.20
C ILE A 87 2.22 -9.37 16.67
N ALA A 88 3.20 -8.85 15.94
CA ALA A 88 3.19 -8.90 14.47
C ALA A 88 3.18 -10.35 13.96
N ASP A 89 3.96 -11.24 14.58
CA ASP A 89 4.02 -12.65 14.22
C ASP A 89 2.70 -13.38 14.55
N SER A 90 2.06 -13.09 15.69
CA SER A 90 0.73 -13.61 16.03
C SER A 90 -0.33 -13.14 15.04
N VAL A 91 -0.36 -11.84 14.70
CA VAL A 91 -1.29 -11.29 13.70
C VAL A 91 -1.09 -11.95 12.33
N ASN A 92 0.16 -12.17 11.92
CA ASN A 92 0.45 -12.86 10.66
C ASN A 92 -0.07 -14.30 10.66
N THR A 93 0.09 -15.02 11.76
CA THR A 93 -0.43 -16.40 11.91
C THR A 93 -1.95 -16.42 11.82
N ILE A 94 -2.63 -15.52 12.55
CA ILE A 94 -4.08 -15.40 12.51
C ILE A 94 -4.57 -15.06 11.09
N ARG A 95 -3.89 -14.14 10.40
CA ARG A 95 -4.18 -13.80 9.00
C ARG A 95 -4.06 -15.02 8.09
N GLN A 96 -3.00 -15.81 8.21
CA GLN A 96 -2.81 -17.01 7.39
C GLN A 96 -3.95 -18.01 7.61
N ASN A 97 -4.32 -18.26 8.87
CA ASN A 97 -5.42 -19.16 9.21
C ASN A 97 -6.77 -18.64 8.70
N PHE A 98 -7.01 -17.34 8.79
CA PHE A 98 -8.20 -16.70 8.25
C PHE A 98 -8.29 -16.85 6.72
N VAL A 99 -7.19 -16.58 6.01
CA VAL A 99 -7.13 -16.76 4.55
C VAL A 99 -7.38 -18.22 4.17
N ALA A 100 -6.77 -19.17 4.89
CA ALA A 100 -7.02 -20.60 4.67
C ALA A 100 -8.50 -20.96 4.86
N GLY A 101 -9.18 -20.38 5.86
CA GLY A 101 -10.62 -20.55 6.06
C GLY A 101 -11.46 -20.04 4.89
N ILE A 102 -11.14 -18.85 4.35
CA ILE A 102 -11.83 -18.31 3.17
C ILE A 102 -11.60 -19.20 1.93
N GLN A 103 -10.36 -19.65 1.73
CA GLN A 103 -10.01 -20.53 0.62
C GLN A 103 -10.78 -21.85 0.70
N GLN A 104 -10.81 -22.47 1.88
CA GLN A 104 -11.55 -23.71 2.11
C GLN A 104 -13.04 -23.53 1.80
N TYR A 105 -13.66 -22.47 2.33
CA TYR A 105 -15.07 -22.19 2.05
C TYR A 105 -15.33 -22.02 0.55
N THR A 106 -14.44 -21.31 -0.16
CA THR A 106 -14.55 -21.11 -1.60
C THR A 106 -14.44 -22.44 -2.35
N GLU A 107 -13.46 -23.28 -2.00
CA GLU A 107 -13.31 -24.61 -2.59
C GLU A 107 -14.54 -25.48 -2.35
N ASP A 108 -15.12 -25.44 -1.16
CA ASP A 108 -16.33 -26.20 -0.82
C ASP A 108 -17.52 -25.73 -1.67
N VAL A 109 -17.69 -24.41 -1.84
CA VAL A 109 -18.74 -23.86 -2.71
C VAL A 109 -18.51 -24.25 -4.18
N VAL A 110 -17.27 -24.17 -4.66
CA VAL A 110 -16.94 -24.57 -6.04
C VAL A 110 -17.23 -26.06 -6.27
N LYS A 111 -16.91 -26.92 -5.30
CA LYS A 111 -17.16 -28.37 -5.39
C LYS A 111 -18.65 -28.71 -5.30
N LEU A 112 -19.39 -28.08 -4.38
CA LEU A 112 -20.78 -28.42 -4.09
C LEU A 112 -21.79 -27.71 -5.01
N LYS A 113 -21.44 -26.53 -5.53
CA LYS A 113 -22.33 -25.64 -6.30
C LYS A 113 -21.66 -25.17 -7.61
N GLN A 114 -20.97 -26.08 -8.28
CA GLN A 114 -20.12 -25.77 -9.44
C GLN A 114 -20.84 -24.95 -10.52
N GLU A 115 -22.05 -25.35 -10.92
CA GLU A 115 -22.79 -24.64 -11.97
C GLU A 115 -23.24 -23.23 -11.56
N GLU A 116 -23.72 -23.07 -10.31
CA GLU A 116 -24.11 -21.75 -9.78
C GLU A 116 -22.90 -20.82 -9.70
N PHE A 117 -21.77 -21.35 -9.23
CA PHE A 117 -20.51 -20.61 -9.16
C PHE A 117 -20.03 -20.19 -10.55
N ALA A 118 -20.07 -21.09 -11.54
CA ALA A 118 -19.70 -20.77 -12.92
C ALA A 118 -20.59 -19.66 -13.53
N LYS A 119 -21.90 -19.72 -13.29
CA LYS A 119 -22.85 -18.68 -13.73
C LYS A 119 -22.52 -17.33 -13.09
N GLN A 120 -22.20 -17.31 -11.79
CA GLN A 120 -21.76 -16.08 -11.12
C GLN A 120 -20.48 -15.52 -11.76
N VAL A 121 -19.51 -16.37 -12.08
CA VAL A 121 -18.27 -15.95 -12.77
C VAL A 121 -18.56 -15.33 -14.13
N GLU A 122 -19.44 -15.93 -14.93
CA GLU A 122 -19.81 -15.41 -16.26
C GLU A 122 -20.50 -14.04 -16.17
N LEU A 123 -21.44 -13.89 -15.23
CA LEU A 123 -22.13 -12.62 -14.98
C LEU A 123 -21.14 -11.53 -14.55
N MET A 124 -20.24 -11.84 -13.63
CA MET A 124 -19.19 -10.91 -13.17
C MET A 124 -18.27 -10.49 -14.32
N GLN A 125 -17.83 -11.43 -15.17
CA GLN A 125 -16.97 -11.12 -16.31
C GLN A 125 -17.69 -10.24 -17.34
N THR A 126 -18.95 -10.54 -17.63
CA THR A 126 -19.75 -9.77 -18.58
C THR A 126 -19.97 -8.34 -18.07
N ALA A 127 -20.27 -8.18 -16.78
CA ALA A 127 -20.42 -6.88 -16.14
C ALA A 127 -19.09 -6.10 -16.05
N GLY A 128 -17.95 -6.79 -15.89
CA GLY A 128 -16.63 -6.17 -15.76
C GLY A 128 -16.02 -5.69 -17.08
N LYS A 129 -16.31 -6.34 -18.22
CA LYS A 129 -15.78 -5.98 -19.55
C LYS A 129 -15.93 -4.50 -19.94
N PRO A 130 -17.11 -3.86 -19.84
CA PRO A 130 -17.25 -2.46 -20.23
C PRO A 130 -16.44 -1.51 -19.34
N ILE A 131 -16.31 -1.82 -18.05
CA ILE A 131 -15.50 -1.03 -17.11
C ILE A 131 -14.02 -1.10 -17.50
N ILE A 132 -13.51 -2.32 -17.75
CA ILE A 132 -12.12 -2.51 -18.19
C ILE A 132 -11.85 -1.79 -19.51
N ALA A 133 -12.78 -1.84 -20.47
CA ALA A 133 -12.64 -1.17 -21.76
C ALA A 133 -12.56 0.36 -21.59
N HIS A 134 -13.47 0.94 -20.80
CA HIS A 134 -13.46 2.36 -20.49
C HIS A 134 -12.16 2.78 -19.80
N ASP A 135 -11.76 2.08 -18.73
CA ASP A 135 -10.59 2.44 -17.94
C ASP A 135 -9.30 2.34 -18.76
N LYS A 136 -9.24 1.38 -19.70
CA LYS A 136 -8.13 1.29 -20.66
C LYS A 136 -8.06 2.52 -21.55
N THR A 137 -9.20 2.97 -22.09
CA THR A 137 -9.22 4.16 -22.95
C THR A 137 -8.84 5.43 -22.20
N GLU A 138 -9.26 5.59 -20.95
CA GLU A 138 -8.88 6.74 -20.13
C GLU A 138 -7.40 6.70 -19.74
N LEU A 139 -6.86 5.51 -19.48
CA LEU A 139 -5.43 5.35 -19.24
C LEU A 139 -4.59 5.71 -20.47
N ASP A 140 -4.98 5.25 -21.65
CA ASP A 140 -4.28 5.56 -22.90
C ASP A 140 -4.27 7.08 -23.17
N LYS A 141 -5.40 7.77 -22.93
CA LYS A 141 -5.48 9.24 -23.01
C LYS A 141 -4.55 9.92 -22.01
N ALA A 142 -4.53 9.47 -20.76
CA ALA A 142 -3.69 10.05 -19.72
C ALA A 142 -2.19 9.89 -20.04
N ILE A 143 -1.79 8.74 -20.58
CA ILE A 143 -0.40 8.50 -21.03
C ILE A 143 -0.05 9.43 -22.19
N GLN A 144 -0.94 9.59 -23.16
CA GLN A 144 -0.69 10.46 -24.31
C GLN A 144 -0.52 11.92 -23.88
N LEU A 145 -1.37 12.41 -22.97
CA LEU A 145 -1.23 13.76 -22.41
C LEU A 145 0.11 13.94 -21.66
N GLN A 146 0.57 12.94 -20.92
CA GLN A 146 1.88 13.00 -20.25
C GLN A 146 3.06 13.01 -21.23
N LEU A 147 2.97 12.25 -22.33
CA LEU A 147 3.98 12.25 -23.37
C LEU A 147 4.02 13.59 -24.12
N ASP A 148 2.85 14.14 -24.47
CA ASP A 148 2.75 15.45 -25.13
C ASP A 148 3.30 16.57 -24.24
N GLU A 149 3.01 16.54 -22.93
CA GLU A 149 3.57 17.49 -21.97
C GLU A 149 5.09 17.33 -21.81
N ALA A 150 5.61 16.11 -21.75
CA ALA A 150 7.04 15.85 -21.66
C ALA A 150 7.79 16.29 -22.93
N MET A 151 7.21 16.07 -24.11
CA MET A 151 7.78 16.56 -25.37
C MET A 151 7.78 18.09 -25.42
N ARG A 152 6.70 18.75 -24.98
CA ARG A 152 6.65 20.21 -24.91
C ARG A 152 7.71 20.78 -23.97
N VAL A 153 7.87 20.20 -22.78
CA VAL A 153 8.91 20.63 -21.82
C VAL A 153 10.30 20.41 -22.42
N ALA A 154 10.55 19.28 -23.08
CA ALA A 154 11.82 19.03 -23.74
C ALA A 154 12.10 20.01 -24.90
N GLU A 155 11.10 20.38 -25.69
CA GLU A 155 11.23 21.39 -26.76
C GLU A 155 11.49 22.79 -26.19
N GLU A 156 10.81 23.18 -25.10
CA GLU A 156 11.03 24.45 -24.40
C GLU A 156 12.44 24.51 -23.77
N GLU A 157 12.91 23.42 -23.18
CA GLU A 157 14.28 23.31 -22.66
C GLU A 157 15.32 23.38 -23.79
N HIS A 158 15.09 22.70 -24.92
CA HIS A 158 16.03 22.66 -26.04
C HIS A 158 16.08 23.99 -26.82
N ALA A 159 14.99 24.76 -26.85
CA ALA A 159 14.95 26.12 -27.40
C ALA A 159 15.67 27.15 -26.50
N THR A 160 15.78 26.87 -25.20
CA THR A 160 16.45 27.75 -24.23
C THR A 160 17.97 27.49 -24.17
N THR A 161 18.44 26.32 -24.62
CA THR A 161 19.86 25.92 -24.59
C THR A 161 20.62 26.15 -25.91
N VAL A 162 20.26 27.13 -26.74
CA VAL A 162 21.10 27.59 -27.86
C VAL A 162 21.95 28.78 -27.38
N PRO A 163 23.21 28.58 -26.94
CA PRO A 163 24.16 29.67 -26.71
C PRO A 163 24.86 30.12 -28.02
N GLU A 164 25.16 31.41 -28.06
CA GLU A 164 25.73 32.27 -29.12
C GLU A 164 27.09 31.85 -29.73
N GLU A 165 27.28 32.17 -31.01
CA GLU A 165 28.55 32.45 -31.73
C GLU A 165 28.14 33.31 -32.96
N GLU A 166 28.61 34.51 -33.33
CA GLU A 166 29.74 35.38 -32.97
C GLU A 166 29.35 36.84 -33.36
N GLU A 167 29.55 37.85 -32.51
CA GLU A 167 29.94 39.21 -32.95
C GLU A 167 30.56 40.00 -31.77
N HIS A 168 31.77 39.62 -31.35
CA HIS A 168 32.56 40.47 -30.45
C HIS A 168 33.63 41.21 -31.25
N ALA A 169 33.26 42.36 -31.79
CA ALA A 169 34.19 43.31 -32.37
C ALA A 169 35.14 43.87 -31.29
N THR A 170 36.43 43.77 -31.59
CA THR A 170 37.58 44.26 -30.85
C THR A 170 37.48 45.76 -30.54
N THR A 171 37.57 46.15 -29.26
CA THR A 171 38.02 47.50 -28.89
C THR A 171 38.98 47.42 -27.69
N VAL A 172 40.25 47.71 -27.98
CA VAL A 172 41.34 47.88 -27.02
C VAL A 172 41.30 49.32 -26.50
N PRO A 173 41.46 49.59 -25.19
CA PRO A 173 41.87 50.91 -24.75
C PRO A 173 43.27 50.83 -24.12
N GLU A 174 44.26 51.45 -24.75
CA GLU A 174 45.46 51.87 -24.03
C GLU A 174 45.89 53.23 -24.57
N SER A 175 45.49 54.29 -23.85
CA SER A 175 45.91 55.66 -24.11
C SER A 175 47.23 55.95 -23.38
N GLU A 176 48.26 56.05 -24.21
CA GLU A 176 49.49 56.84 -24.12
C GLU A 176 49.59 57.93 -23.01
N LEU A 177 50.69 57.92 -22.26
CA LEU A 177 51.31 59.14 -21.73
C LEU A 177 52.85 59.01 -21.80
N VAL A 178 53.41 59.88 -22.64
CA VAL A 178 54.84 60.08 -22.93
C VAL A 178 55.43 61.15 -21.99
N SER A 179 56.66 60.92 -21.51
CA SER A 179 57.77 61.91 -21.40
C SER A 179 59.03 61.13 -21.02
N VAL A 180 60.08 60.99 -21.84
CA VAL A 180 61.04 61.94 -22.45
C VAL A 180 61.89 62.68 -21.40
N SER A 181 63.01 62.06 -21.00
CA SER A 181 64.41 62.55 -21.15
C SER A 181 65.34 61.79 -20.21
#